data_AF-A0A1Y1M651-F1
#
_entry.id   AF-A0A1Y1M651-F1
#
_cell.length_a   1.000
_cell.length_b   1.000
_cell.length_c   1.000
_cell.angle_alpha   90.00
_cell.angle_beta   90.00
_cell.angle_gamma   90.00
#
_symmetry.space_group_name_H-M   'P 1'
#
loop_
_entity.id
_entity.type
_entity.pdbx_description
1 polymer ?
#
loop_
_entity_poly.entity_id
_entity_poly.type
_entity_poly.pdbx_seq_one_letter_code
_entity_poly.pdbx_strand_id
1 'polypeptide(L)'
;MTDRFISSIHIEKLGHKLQEIRERALLNILSKLDHGFVYDNDLARSRELLSKLFQWFEFKPCLYQEEVLKLIQRILTSDSGSILINHYGTKTIVDEIRQMRSNMDRKLYPDVDMLLHAVEENGNGGVPPLRSDLPLSYRSGEEGLEIRPALTVGSTATTIEGIIQHDSSLEPQTGVSTSKINHVPTPDGLCINFTLKWQPLIASDRHVLESIEDSLRNPTDPSSLLYSCEFFLDVMLQDFPAEVFLQRPSIVLLFLDYMRTSVSSRLTNAILNCFIKLTKCLKTRIFYYSDPSMHNKKEKVSVMEG
;
A
#
# COMPACT_ATOMS: atom_id res chain seq x y z
N MET A 1 4.73 -1.91 -4.40
CA MET A 1 4.04 -2.03 -3.10
C MET A 1 3.13 -0.81 -2.99
N THR A 2 1.99 -0.83 -3.69
CA THR A 2 1.57 0.36 -4.44
C THR A 2 0.06 0.62 -4.48
N ASP A 3 -0.78 -0.38 -4.19
CA ASP A 3 -2.25 -0.26 -4.33
C ASP A 3 -2.98 0.31 -3.10
N ARG A 4 -2.27 0.99 -2.19
CA ARG A 4 -2.86 1.65 -1.00
C ARG A 4 -3.26 3.11 -1.22
N PHE A 5 -3.09 3.64 -2.43
CA PHE A 5 -3.49 5.01 -2.77
C PHE A 5 -4.78 5.02 -3.59
N ILE A 6 -5.59 6.07 -3.39
CA ILE A 6 -6.67 6.40 -4.32
C ILE A 6 -6.02 6.69 -5.68
N SER A 7 -6.36 5.91 -6.71
CA SER A 7 -5.74 6.08 -8.03
C SER A 7 -6.12 7.42 -8.66
N SER A 8 -5.24 7.96 -9.51
CA SER A 8 -5.46 9.22 -10.23
C SER A 8 -6.81 9.25 -10.96
N ILE A 9 -7.19 8.14 -11.60
CA ILE A 9 -8.49 7.96 -12.28
C ILE A 9 -9.69 8.11 -11.32
N HIS A 10 -9.54 7.89 -10.02
CA HIS A 10 -10.60 8.18 -9.03
C HIS A 10 -10.58 9.63 -8.55
N ILE A 11 -9.41 10.26 -8.48
CA ILE A 11 -9.26 11.69 -8.16
C ILE A 11 -9.83 12.55 -9.30
N GLU A 12 -9.52 12.22 -10.55
CA GLU A 12 -10.04 12.89 -11.75
C GLU A 12 -11.58 12.88 -11.78
N LYS A 13 -12.20 11.75 -11.42
CA LYS A 13 -13.67 11.61 -11.37
C LYS A 13 -14.36 12.56 -10.40
N LEU A 14 -13.69 13.05 -9.35
CA LEU A 14 -14.25 14.08 -8.45
C LEU A 14 -14.48 15.42 -9.17
N GLY A 15 -13.73 15.71 -10.23
CA GLY A 15 -13.90 16.90 -11.07
C GLY A 15 -14.81 16.68 -12.30
N HIS A 16 -15.49 15.54 -12.40
CA HIS A 16 -16.20 15.15 -13.62
C HIS A 16 -17.49 15.95 -13.87
N LYS A 17 -17.85 16.20 -15.14
CA LYS A 17 -19.02 17.00 -15.51
C LYS A 17 -20.35 16.40 -14.99
N LEU A 18 -20.52 15.09 -15.14
CA LEU A 18 -21.70 14.37 -14.64
C LEU A 18 -21.63 14.18 -13.12
N GLN A 19 -22.68 14.63 -12.43
CA GLN A 19 -22.81 14.61 -10.96
C GLN A 19 -22.69 13.20 -10.37
N GLU A 20 -23.37 12.20 -10.91
CA GLU A 20 -23.34 10.82 -10.41
C GLU A 20 -21.91 10.24 -10.35
N ILE A 21 -21.06 10.58 -11.31
CA ILE A 21 -19.67 10.12 -11.37
C ILE A 21 -18.82 10.76 -10.26
N ARG A 22 -19.07 12.05 -9.95
CA ARG A 22 -18.44 12.74 -8.81
C ARG A 22 -18.86 12.12 -7.48
N GLU A 23 -20.17 11.94 -7.28
CA GLU A 23 -20.74 11.34 -6.07
C GLU A 23 -20.19 9.92 -5.82
N ARG A 24 -20.14 9.09 -6.86
CA ARG A 24 -19.62 7.72 -6.76
C ARG A 24 -18.12 7.67 -6.51
N ALA A 25 -17.35 8.66 -6.97
CA ALA A 25 -15.94 8.78 -6.63
C ALA A 25 -15.74 9.19 -5.15
N LEU A 26 -16.47 10.21 -4.68
CA LEU A 26 -16.45 10.64 -3.28
C LEU A 26 -16.84 9.50 -2.33
N LEU A 27 -17.97 8.85 -2.58
CA LEU A 27 -18.47 7.74 -1.75
C LEU A 27 -17.52 6.53 -1.75
N ASN A 28 -16.74 6.30 -2.82
CA ASN A 28 -15.69 5.27 -2.77
C ASN A 28 -14.49 5.68 -1.91
N ILE A 29 -14.05 6.94 -1.97
CA ILE A 29 -12.93 7.44 -1.14
C ILE A 29 -13.30 7.37 0.34
N LEU A 30 -14.50 7.85 0.70
CA LEU A 30 -15.04 7.73 2.06
C LEU A 30 -15.13 6.26 2.49
N SER A 31 -15.76 5.40 1.69
CA SER A 31 -15.89 3.97 2.03
C SER A 31 -14.53 3.25 2.17
N LYS A 32 -13.51 3.62 1.38
CA LYS A 32 -12.14 3.10 1.52
C LYS A 32 -11.44 3.55 2.80
N LEU A 33 -11.71 4.79 3.23
CA LEU A 33 -11.20 5.37 4.47
C LEU A 33 -11.88 4.73 5.69
N ASP A 34 -13.20 4.55 5.65
CA ASP A 34 -14.00 3.96 6.74
C ASP A 34 -13.67 2.47 6.98
N HIS A 35 -13.23 1.74 5.94
CA HIS A 35 -12.83 0.34 6.03
C HIS A 35 -11.29 0.14 6.11
N GLY A 36 -10.50 1.21 6.29
CA GLY A 36 -9.06 1.11 6.55
C GLY A 36 -8.18 0.66 5.36
N PHE A 37 -8.67 0.80 4.12
CA PHE A 37 -7.85 0.56 2.91
C PHE A 37 -6.83 1.67 2.65
N VAL A 38 -7.19 2.89 3.06
CA VAL A 38 -6.40 4.12 2.92
C VAL A 38 -6.52 4.89 4.24
N TYR A 39 -5.46 5.58 4.66
CA TYR A 39 -5.43 6.34 5.91
C TYR A 39 -5.35 7.84 5.62
N ASP A 40 -5.69 8.69 6.60
CA ASP A 40 -5.69 10.15 6.43
C ASP A 40 -4.32 10.69 5.95
N ASN A 41 -3.24 10.14 6.51
CA ASN A 41 -1.85 10.40 6.09
C ASN A 41 -1.49 9.93 4.67
N ASP A 42 -2.24 8.99 4.08
CA ASP A 42 -2.06 8.59 2.67
C ASP A 42 -2.80 9.54 1.73
N LEU A 43 -3.99 10.01 2.13
CA LEU A 43 -4.77 11.02 1.40
C LEU A 43 -4.04 12.38 1.36
N ALA A 44 -3.44 12.78 2.48
CA ALA A 44 -2.64 14.01 2.59
C ALA A 44 -1.38 14.05 1.69
N ARG A 45 -0.97 12.95 1.07
CA ARG A 45 0.09 12.96 0.04
C ARG A 45 -0.40 13.42 -1.33
N SER A 46 -1.72 13.56 -1.53
CA SER A 46 -2.30 13.95 -2.82
C SER A 46 -2.79 15.40 -2.84
N ARG A 47 -1.91 16.28 -3.34
CA ARG A 47 -2.23 17.68 -3.69
C ARG A 47 -3.44 17.78 -4.64
N GLU A 48 -3.54 16.86 -5.60
CA GLU A 48 -4.65 16.87 -6.56
C GLU A 48 -5.98 16.52 -5.89
N LEU A 49 -6.00 15.54 -4.97
CA LEU A 49 -7.20 15.19 -4.21
C LEU A 49 -7.73 16.41 -3.44
N LEU A 50 -6.87 17.10 -2.69
CA LEU A 50 -7.27 18.30 -1.94
C LEU A 50 -7.86 19.38 -2.87
N SER A 51 -7.22 19.65 -4.01
CA SER A 51 -7.73 20.60 -5.01
C SER A 51 -9.10 20.18 -5.58
N LYS A 52 -9.33 18.89 -5.81
CA LYS A 52 -10.62 18.37 -6.28
C LYS A 52 -11.72 18.44 -5.22
N LEU A 53 -11.37 18.35 -3.93
CA LEU A 53 -12.30 18.53 -2.82
C LEU A 53 -12.67 20.01 -2.61
N PHE A 54 -11.75 20.96 -2.84
CA PHE A 54 -12.12 22.40 -2.89
C PHE A 54 -13.03 22.71 -4.08
N GLN A 55 -12.69 22.23 -5.29
CA GLN A 55 -13.52 22.38 -6.51
C GLN A 55 -14.93 21.78 -6.38
N TRP A 56 -15.15 20.86 -5.42
CA TRP A 56 -16.46 20.26 -5.18
C TRP A 56 -17.58 21.28 -4.94
N PHE A 57 -17.27 22.37 -4.25
CA PHE A 57 -18.25 23.38 -3.82
C PHE A 57 -18.66 24.35 -4.94
N GLU A 58 -17.88 24.43 -6.02
CA GLU A 58 -18.17 25.24 -7.19
C GLU A 58 -19.31 24.62 -8.03
N PHE A 59 -19.41 23.29 -8.04
CA PHE A 59 -20.49 22.58 -8.74
C PHE A 59 -21.86 22.82 -8.10
N LYS A 60 -22.91 22.89 -8.95
CA LYS A 60 -24.32 22.97 -8.53
C LYS A 60 -25.14 21.82 -9.13
N PRO A 61 -26.07 21.19 -8.38
CA PRO A 61 -26.24 21.32 -6.92
C PRO A 61 -24.99 20.81 -6.17
N CYS A 62 -24.68 21.44 -5.03
CA CYS A 62 -23.59 21.01 -4.15
C CYS A 62 -24.16 20.09 -3.06
N LEU A 63 -24.13 18.79 -3.32
CA LEU A 63 -24.50 17.73 -2.37
C LEU A 63 -23.27 17.25 -1.59
N TYR A 64 -23.49 16.51 -0.51
CA TYR A 64 -22.43 15.96 0.35
C TYR A 64 -21.44 16.99 0.95
N GLN A 65 -21.91 18.23 1.20
CA GLN A 65 -21.07 19.34 1.69
C GLN A 65 -20.39 19.04 3.02
N GLU A 66 -21.09 18.34 3.93
CA GLU A 66 -20.62 18.06 5.28
C GLU A 66 -19.57 16.94 5.27
N GLU A 67 -19.79 15.93 4.43
CA GLU A 67 -18.90 14.79 4.22
C GLU A 67 -17.61 15.20 3.52
N VAL A 68 -17.69 16.11 2.53
CA VAL A 68 -16.50 16.70 1.89
C VAL A 68 -15.76 17.62 2.85
N LEU A 69 -16.45 18.44 3.65
CA LEU A 69 -15.78 19.29 4.66
C LEU A 69 -15.04 18.43 5.70
N LYS A 70 -15.68 17.37 6.21
CA LYS A 70 -15.06 16.41 7.14
C LYS A 70 -13.88 15.67 6.53
N LEU A 71 -13.92 15.34 5.23
CA LEU A 71 -12.79 14.75 4.52
C LEU A 71 -11.62 15.74 4.37
N ILE A 72 -11.89 17.01 4.05
CA ILE A 72 -10.88 18.08 3.99
C ILE A 72 -10.27 18.32 5.39
N GLN A 73 -11.09 18.37 6.45
CA GLN A 73 -10.63 18.47 7.83
C GLN A 73 -9.65 17.32 8.15
N ARG A 74 -10.08 16.06 7.99
CA ARG A 74 -9.26 14.86 8.24
C ARG A 74 -7.92 14.88 7.50
N ILE A 75 -7.90 15.35 6.26
CA ILE A 75 -6.67 15.48 5.45
C ILE A 75 -5.73 16.56 6.01
N LEU A 76 -6.26 17.72 6.41
CA LEU A 76 -5.46 18.87 6.84
C LEU A 76 -5.05 18.81 8.33
N THR A 77 -5.76 18.03 9.15
CA THR A 77 -5.41 17.77 10.57
C THR A 77 -4.59 16.49 10.78
N SER A 78 -4.23 15.76 9.72
CA SER A 78 -3.34 14.59 9.82
C SER A 78 -1.88 15.03 10.03
N ASP A 79 -1.00 14.13 10.51
CA ASP A 79 0.43 14.43 10.70
C ASP A 79 1.08 14.93 9.39
N SER A 80 0.76 14.25 8.29
CA SER A 80 1.18 14.59 6.93
C SER A 80 0.42 15.81 6.36
N GLY A 81 -0.73 16.17 6.93
CA GLY A 81 -1.49 17.37 6.60
C GLY A 81 -0.69 18.65 6.85
N SER A 82 0.09 18.71 7.94
CA SER A 82 1.02 19.83 8.20
C SER A 82 2.04 20.03 7.07
N ILE A 83 2.59 18.93 6.54
CA ILE A 83 3.55 18.93 5.43
C ILE A 83 2.86 19.39 4.13
N LEU A 84 1.62 18.92 3.88
CA LEU A 84 0.82 19.36 2.75
C LEU A 84 0.51 20.87 2.82
N ILE A 85 0.15 21.39 4.00
CA ILE A 85 -0.13 22.82 4.23
C ILE A 85 1.11 23.66 3.91
N ASN A 86 2.26 23.28 4.46
CA ASN A 86 3.52 23.97 4.22
C ASN A 86 3.94 23.94 2.72
N HIS A 87 3.71 22.82 2.03
CA HIS A 87 4.02 22.69 0.59
C HIS A 87 3.05 23.48 -0.30
N TYR A 88 1.78 23.65 0.09
CA TYR A 88 0.80 24.45 -0.65
C TYR A 88 0.87 25.95 -0.34
N GLY A 89 1.47 26.30 0.81
CA GLY A 89 1.39 27.61 1.43
C GLY A 89 0.10 27.76 2.25
N THR A 90 0.24 27.98 3.56
CA THR A 90 -0.86 28.12 4.52
C THR A 90 -1.92 29.13 4.06
N LYS A 91 -1.48 30.30 3.57
CA LYS A 91 -2.37 31.33 3.03
C LYS A 91 -3.22 30.83 1.84
N THR A 92 -2.64 30.06 0.93
CA THR A 92 -3.34 29.51 -0.24
C THR A 92 -4.53 28.65 0.19
N ILE A 93 -4.33 27.77 1.18
CA ILE A 93 -5.38 26.89 1.72
C ILE A 93 -6.42 27.70 2.50
N VAL A 94 -6.00 28.68 3.29
CA VAL A 94 -6.89 29.59 4.02
C VAL A 94 -7.81 30.37 3.06
N ASP A 95 -7.28 30.86 1.94
CA ASP A 95 -8.07 31.59 0.94
C ASP A 95 -8.98 30.64 0.12
N GLU A 96 -8.57 29.41 -0.18
CA GLU A 96 -9.44 28.34 -0.75
C GLU A 96 -10.60 27.98 0.20
N ILE A 97 -10.37 27.85 1.51
CA ILE A 97 -11.42 27.60 2.52
C ILE A 97 -12.40 28.79 2.60
N ARG A 98 -11.90 30.03 2.47
CA ARG A 98 -12.76 31.23 2.41
C ARG A 98 -13.61 31.27 1.13
N GLN A 99 -13.06 30.87 -0.02
CA GLN A 99 -13.80 30.70 -1.28
C GLN A 99 -14.88 29.61 -1.15
N MET A 100 -14.54 28.46 -0.57
CA MET A 100 -15.46 27.35 -0.29
C MET A 100 -16.69 27.81 0.50
N ARG A 101 -16.48 28.55 1.60
CA ARG A 101 -17.54 29.03 2.50
C ARG A 101 -18.67 29.77 1.79
N SER A 102 -18.37 30.53 0.75
CA SER A 102 -19.37 31.30 -0.02
C SER A 102 -20.43 30.43 -0.73
N ASN A 103 -20.14 29.12 -0.89
CA ASN A 103 -20.95 28.17 -1.64
C ASN A 103 -21.69 27.15 -0.75
N MET A 104 -21.63 27.29 0.58
CA MET A 104 -22.07 26.28 1.55
C MET A 104 -23.31 26.70 2.35
N ASP A 105 -24.00 25.70 2.91
CA ASP A 105 -25.05 25.89 3.90
C ASP A 105 -24.49 26.59 5.16
N ARG A 106 -25.15 27.64 5.63
CA ARG A 106 -24.76 28.41 6.83
C ARG A 106 -24.58 27.55 8.10
N LYS A 107 -25.21 26.37 8.16
CA LYS A 107 -25.10 25.41 9.25
C LYS A 107 -23.67 24.90 9.46
N LEU A 108 -22.86 24.84 8.39
CA LEU A 108 -21.48 24.34 8.39
C LEU A 108 -20.44 25.43 8.65
N TYR A 109 -20.86 26.69 8.83
CA TYR A 109 -19.93 27.80 9.06
C TYR A 109 -19.05 27.63 10.33
N PRO A 110 -19.54 27.10 11.46
CA PRO A 110 -18.69 26.82 12.62
C PRO A 110 -17.58 25.79 12.32
N ASP A 111 -17.89 24.75 11.54
CA ASP A 111 -16.92 23.71 11.14
C ASP A 111 -15.85 24.25 10.18
N VAL A 112 -16.22 25.24 9.35
CA VAL A 112 -15.29 26.00 8.49
C VAL A 112 -14.41 26.95 9.30
N ASP A 113 -14.96 27.66 10.29
CA ASP A 113 -14.18 28.54 11.18
C ASP A 113 -13.19 27.72 12.05
N MET A 114 -13.61 26.55 12.52
CA MET A 114 -12.74 25.59 13.22
C MET A 114 -11.59 25.09 12.33
N LEU A 115 -11.89 24.77 11.06
CA LEU A 115 -10.87 24.34 10.09
C LEU A 115 -9.85 25.45 9.78
N LEU A 116 -10.30 26.71 9.67
CA LEU A 116 -9.41 27.85 9.46
C LEU A 116 -8.38 27.98 10.59
N HIS A 117 -8.82 27.89 11.85
CA HIS A 117 -7.93 27.93 13.01
C HIS A 117 -6.90 26.79 12.97
N ALA A 118 -7.34 25.55 12.75
CA ALA A 118 -6.46 24.38 12.71
C ALA A 118 -5.42 24.44 11.56
N VAL A 119 -5.77 25.04 10.42
CA VAL A 119 -4.81 25.25 9.31
C VAL A 119 -3.79 26.35 9.64
N GLU A 120 -4.22 27.44 10.28
CA GLU A 120 -3.32 28.51 10.71
C GLU A 120 -2.38 28.04 11.84
N GLU A 121 -2.82 27.16 12.74
CA GLU A 121 -1.96 26.48 13.73
C GLU A 121 -0.97 25.51 13.07
N ASN A 122 -1.46 24.55 12.27
CA ASN A 122 -0.61 23.53 11.63
C ASN A 122 0.42 24.15 10.66
N GLY A 123 0.04 25.23 9.97
CA GLY A 123 0.91 25.96 9.04
C GLY A 123 1.98 26.84 9.69
N ASN A 124 2.03 26.93 11.03
CA ASN A 124 3.14 27.53 11.77
C ASN A 124 4.21 26.48 12.19
N GLY A 125 3.95 25.19 11.95
CA GLY A 125 4.92 24.12 12.14
C GLY A 125 6.04 24.19 11.10
N GLY A 126 7.09 24.97 11.39
CA GLY A 126 8.22 25.17 10.48
C GLY A 126 8.87 23.85 10.04
N VAL A 127 8.99 23.65 8.72
CA VAL A 127 9.56 22.44 8.11
C VAL A 127 10.94 22.17 8.73
N PRO A 128 11.17 20.99 9.35
CA PRO A 128 12.48 20.65 9.90
C PRO A 128 13.54 20.75 8.79
N PRO A 129 14.63 21.53 8.97
CA PRO A 129 15.64 21.65 7.95
C PRO A 129 16.24 20.27 7.65
N LEU A 130 16.43 19.96 6.37
CA LEU A 130 17.05 18.71 5.93
C LEU A 130 18.52 18.68 6.36
N ARG A 131 18.75 18.29 7.62
CA ARG A 131 20.08 18.05 8.18
C ARG A 131 20.63 16.78 7.56
N SER A 132 21.43 16.94 6.51
CA SER A 132 22.34 15.89 6.07
C SER A 132 23.47 15.78 7.10
N ASP A 133 23.54 14.67 7.83
CA ASP A 133 24.66 14.36 8.73
C ASP A 133 25.98 14.06 7.97
N LEU A 134 25.94 14.12 6.63
CA LEU A 134 27.12 14.05 5.76
C LEU A 134 28.00 15.31 5.94
N PRO A 135 29.29 15.17 6.27
CA PRO A 135 30.21 16.29 6.29
C PRO A 135 30.33 16.97 4.93
N LEU A 136 30.43 18.31 4.93
CA LEU A 136 30.56 19.13 3.72
C LEU A 136 31.77 18.75 2.84
N SER A 137 32.77 18.04 3.40
CA SER A 137 33.94 17.52 2.69
C SER A 137 33.63 16.51 1.57
N TYR A 138 32.41 15.98 1.49
CA TYR A 138 32.00 15.08 0.41
C TYR A 138 31.38 15.79 -0.81
N ARG A 139 31.22 17.12 -0.80
CA ARG A 139 30.88 17.90 -2.00
C ARG A 139 32.15 18.30 -2.76
N SER A 140 32.65 17.39 -3.60
CA SER A 140 33.72 17.70 -4.55
C SER A 140 33.17 18.40 -5.81
N GLY A 141 33.75 19.56 -6.14
CA GLY A 141 33.87 20.05 -7.51
C GLY A 141 32.67 20.81 -8.10
N GLU A 142 32.66 22.13 -7.94
CA GLU A 142 32.63 23.07 -9.07
C GLU A 142 33.22 24.42 -8.62
N GLU A 143 33.60 25.29 -9.56
CA GLU A 143 34.71 26.23 -9.36
C GLU A 143 34.32 27.65 -8.88
N GLY A 144 35.15 28.19 -7.98
CA GLY A 144 35.56 29.60 -7.92
C GLY A 144 34.52 30.71 -7.72
N LEU A 145 34.47 31.27 -6.51
CA LEU A 145 35.00 32.64 -6.27
C LEU A 145 35.19 32.93 -4.77
N GLU A 146 35.86 34.04 -4.47
CA GLU A 146 36.50 34.32 -3.18
C GLU A 146 35.58 35.02 -2.16
N ILE A 147 35.85 34.81 -0.86
CA ILE A 147 36.36 35.85 0.07
C ILE A 147 36.59 35.23 1.47
N ARG A 148 37.73 35.53 2.10
CA ARG A 148 38.02 35.32 3.54
C ARG A 148 38.15 36.70 4.21
N PRO A 149 37.87 36.82 5.52
CA PRO A 149 38.93 36.67 6.52
C PRO A 149 38.59 35.57 7.55
N ALA A 150 39.47 34.67 7.96
CA ALA A 150 40.82 34.81 8.54
C ALA A 150 40.80 35.08 10.06
N LEU A 151 40.95 34.00 10.84
CA LEU A 151 41.54 33.97 12.17
C LEU A 151 42.65 32.91 12.20
N THR A 152 43.55 32.99 13.18
CA THR A 152 44.99 32.78 12.91
C THR A 152 45.66 31.81 13.88
N VAL A 153 46.23 30.74 13.31
CA VAL A 153 47.37 29.91 13.79
C VAL A 153 47.29 29.26 15.18
N GLY A 154 47.45 27.94 15.19
CA GLY A 154 47.90 27.16 16.34
C GLY A 154 48.56 25.85 15.89
N SER A 155 49.90 25.82 15.86
CA SER A 155 50.70 24.60 15.61
C SER A 155 50.75 23.72 16.88
N THR A 156 51.14 22.44 16.92
CA THR A 156 51.93 21.60 15.97
C THR A 156 51.57 20.10 16.19
N ALA A 157 52.34 19.17 15.61
CA ALA A 157 52.28 17.71 15.88
C ALA A 157 52.47 17.37 17.39
N THR A 158 52.19 16.17 17.93
CA THR A 158 52.27 14.77 17.41
C THR A 158 51.24 13.93 18.23
N THR A 159 50.91 12.63 18.06
CA THR A 159 51.55 11.41 17.50
C THR A 159 50.48 10.43 16.97
N ILE A 160 50.87 9.36 16.27
CA ILE A 160 50.04 8.17 15.99
C ILE A 160 50.46 7.03 16.92
N GLU A 161 49.54 6.50 17.72
CA GLU A 161 49.67 5.18 18.35
C GLU A 161 48.47 4.31 17.94
N GLY A 162 48.76 3.10 17.47
CA GLY A 162 47.76 2.08 17.15
C GLY A 162 47.87 0.91 18.10
N ILE A 163 46.73 0.30 18.45
CA ILE A 163 46.67 -0.94 19.24
C ILE A 163 45.90 -1.98 18.44
N ILE A 164 46.42 -3.21 18.44
CA ILE A 164 45.98 -4.33 17.59
C ILE A 164 45.57 -5.50 18.50
N GLN A 165 44.47 -6.20 18.15
CA GLN A 165 44.01 -7.47 18.73
C GLN A 165 43.54 -7.36 20.21
N HIS A 166 42.62 -8.20 20.70
CA HIS A 166 42.58 -9.66 20.55
C HIS A 166 41.18 -10.28 20.41
N ASP A 167 41.14 -11.49 19.85
CA ASP A 167 39.96 -12.35 19.70
C ASP A 167 39.75 -13.27 20.94
N SER A 168 38.53 -13.73 21.19
CA SER A 168 38.19 -14.79 22.16
C SER A 168 36.76 -15.34 21.95
N SER A 169 36.68 -16.48 21.26
CA SER A 169 35.45 -17.26 21.06
C SER A 169 34.92 -17.94 22.33
N LEU A 170 33.59 -17.99 22.51
CA LEU A 170 32.88 -19.06 23.22
C LEU A 170 31.43 -19.26 22.70
N GLU A 171 31.18 -20.42 22.10
CA GLU A 171 29.87 -21.10 22.06
C GLU A 171 29.82 -22.12 23.26
N PRO A 172 28.74 -22.94 23.54
CA PRO A 172 27.60 -23.24 22.69
C PRO A 172 26.21 -23.57 23.35
N GLN A 173 25.22 -23.82 22.48
CA GLN A 173 23.96 -24.60 22.63
C GLN A 173 22.97 -24.40 23.80
N THR A 174 21.72 -24.05 23.46
CA THR A 174 20.45 -24.70 23.87
C THR A 174 19.27 -23.96 23.19
N GLY A 175 18.10 -24.54 22.92
CA GLY A 175 17.62 -25.93 22.98
C GLY A 175 16.17 -25.97 22.49
N VAL A 176 15.79 -26.93 21.64
CA VAL A 176 14.42 -26.96 21.04
C VAL A 176 13.36 -27.25 22.10
N SER A 177 12.25 -26.52 22.08
CA SER A 177 11.06 -26.80 22.90
C SER A 177 9.78 -26.60 22.10
N THR A 178 9.06 -27.70 21.88
CA THR A 178 7.77 -27.73 21.17
C THR A 178 6.62 -27.35 22.10
N SER A 179 6.23 -26.08 22.08
CA SER A 179 5.02 -25.59 22.76
C SER A 179 3.76 -25.81 21.88
N LYS A 180 2.67 -26.20 22.54
CA LYS A 180 1.40 -26.56 21.88
C LYS A 180 0.66 -25.30 21.44
N ILE A 181 -0.01 -25.36 20.28
CA ILE A 181 -0.90 -24.29 19.82
C ILE A 181 -2.16 -24.30 20.68
N ASN A 182 -2.10 -23.61 21.82
CA ASN A 182 -3.29 -23.26 22.59
C ASN A 182 -4.01 -22.11 21.88
N HIS A 183 -5.34 -22.19 21.83
CA HIS A 183 -6.19 -21.24 21.11
C HIS A 183 -6.11 -19.86 21.76
N VAL A 184 -5.35 -18.93 21.17
CA VAL A 184 -5.38 -17.52 21.57
C VAL A 184 -6.73 -16.93 21.14
N PRO A 185 -7.52 -16.31 22.04
CA PRO A 185 -8.63 -15.49 21.62
C PRO A 185 -8.06 -14.25 20.93
N THR A 186 -8.28 -14.11 19.62
CA THR A 186 -7.93 -12.89 18.91
C THR A 186 -8.75 -11.72 19.46
N PRO A 187 -8.14 -10.61 19.90
CA PRO A 187 -8.89 -9.38 20.16
C PRO A 187 -9.57 -8.92 18.86
N ASP A 188 -10.69 -8.19 18.97
CA ASP A 188 -11.60 -7.86 17.86
C ASP A 188 -10.90 -7.13 16.69
N GLY A 189 -10.33 -7.93 15.79
CA GLY A 189 -9.23 -7.51 14.93
C GLY A 189 -9.54 -7.73 13.46
N LEU A 190 -10.28 -6.79 12.87
CA LEU A 190 -10.35 -6.55 11.43
C LEU A 190 -10.61 -7.81 10.57
N CYS A 191 -11.61 -8.62 10.92
CA CYS A 191 -12.09 -9.71 10.09
C CYS A 191 -12.76 -9.19 8.81
N ILE A 192 -11.95 -8.82 7.81
CA ILE A 192 -12.41 -8.52 6.46
C ILE A 192 -13.00 -9.81 5.89
N ASN A 193 -14.33 -9.92 5.87
CA ASN A 193 -15.06 -11.09 5.35
C ASN A 193 -15.04 -11.16 3.81
N PHE A 194 -13.84 -11.17 3.22
CA PHE A 194 -13.66 -11.40 1.79
C PHE A 194 -14.01 -12.86 1.46
N THR A 195 -15.02 -13.07 0.62
CA THR A 195 -15.45 -14.41 0.21
C THR A 195 -14.95 -14.69 -1.20
N LEU A 196 -13.86 -15.44 -1.33
CA LEU A 196 -13.34 -15.93 -2.63
C LEU A 196 -14.30 -16.98 -3.19
N LYS A 197 -15.26 -16.54 -4.01
CA LYS A 197 -16.28 -17.41 -4.63
C LYS A 197 -15.62 -18.55 -5.41
N TRP A 198 -16.26 -19.71 -5.39
CA TRP A 198 -15.80 -20.88 -6.13
C TRP A 198 -15.78 -20.57 -7.63
N GLN A 199 -14.63 -20.72 -8.28
CA GLN A 199 -14.49 -20.41 -9.69
C GLN A 199 -15.04 -21.56 -10.54
N PRO A 200 -16.01 -21.31 -11.45
CA PRO A 200 -16.39 -22.29 -12.46
C PRO A 200 -15.23 -22.49 -13.44
N LEU A 201 -15.08 -23.71 -13.94
CA LEU A 201 -14.07 -24.08 -14.95
C LEU A 201 -14.75 -24.93 -16.03
N ILE A 202 -14.50 -24.62 -17.29
CA ILE A 202 -14.99 -25.39 -18.44
C ILE A 202 -14.15 -26.68 -18.61
N ALA A 203 -14.51 -27.51 -19.59
CA ALA A 203 -13.88 -28.83 -19.76
C ALA A 203 -12.38 -28.71 -20.07
N SER A 204 -11.97 -27.82 -20.98
CA SER A 204 -10.57 -27.60 -21.36
C SER A 204 -9.68 -27.23 -20.17
N ASP A 205 -10.14 -26.30 -19.33
CA ASP A 205 -9.44 -25.80 -18.15
C ASP A 205 -9.04 -26.94 -17.20
N ARG A 206 -9.96 -27.91 -17.03
CA ARG A 206 -9.77 -29.08 -16.18
C ARG A 206 -8.73 -30.01 -16.75
N HIS A 207 -8.78 -30.28 -18.06
CA HIS A 207 -7.76 -31.09 -18.74
C HIS A 207 -6.36 -30.44 -18.66
N VAL A 208 -6.27 -29.11 -18.66
CA VAL A 208 -5.00 -28.39 -18.44
C VAL A 208 -4.49 -28.54 -17.00
N LEU A 209 -5.37 -28.41 -16.00
CA LEU A 209 -5.04 -28.63 -14.59
C LEU A 209 -4.67 -30.09 -14.27
N GLU A 210 -5.36 -31.04 -14.87
CA GLU A 210 -5.14 -32.49 -14.73
C GLU A 210 -3.81 -32.89 -15.41
N SER A 211 -3.55 -32.40 -16.62
CA SER A 211 -2.29 -32.66 -17.35
C SER A 211 -1.04 -32.18 -16.61
N ILE A 212 -1.08 -31.00 -15.97
CA ILE A 212 0.03 -30.54 -15.14
C ILE A 212 0.11 -31.27 -13.79
N GLU A 213 -1.02 -31.72 -13.22
CA GLU A 213 -1.01 -32.56 -12.02
C GLU A 213 -0.33 -33.90 -12.30
N ASP A 214 -0.68 -34.56 -13.41
CA ASP A 214 -0.05 -35.83 -13.82
C ASP A 214 1.44 -35.65 -14.17
N SER A 215 1.81 -34.54 -14.81
CA SER A 215 3.21 -34.19 -15.11
C SER A 215 4.04 -33.95 -13.84
N LEU A 216 3.44 -33.34 -12.81
CA LEU A 216 4.05 -33.14 -11.50
C LEU A 216 4.04 -34.42 -10.64
N ARG A 217 3.05 -35.29 -10.80
CA ARG A 217 2.91 -36.54 -10.03
C ARG A 217 3.80 -37.67 -10.57
N ASN A 218 4.00 -37.71 -11.89
CA ASN A 218 4.75 -38.75 -12.60
C ASN A 218 5.82 -38.15 -13.55
N PRO A 219 6.80 -37.39 -13.04
CA PRO A 219 7.78 -36.70 -13.88
C PRO A 219 8.70 -37.68 -14.64
N THR A 220 8.79 -37.52 -15.96
CA THR A 220 9.64 -38.35 -16.83
C THR A 220 11.13 -38.16 -16.54
N ASP A 221 11.54 -36.95 -16.18
CA ASP A 221 12.92 -36.60 -15.82
C ASP A 221 12.97 -35.38 -14.87
N PRO A 222 14.08 -35.11 -14.15
CA PRO A 222 14.16 -34.00 -13.19
C PRO A 222 13.98 -32.59 -13.78
N SER A 223 14.15 -32.42 -15.09
CA SER A 223 13.93 -31.16 -15.81
C SER A 223 12.45 -30.90 -16.08
N SER A 224 11.65 -31.97 -16.28
CA SER A 224 10.19 -31.85 -16.47
C SER A 224 9.48 -31.19 -15.27
N LEU A 225 9.98 -31.40 -14.05
CA LEU A 225 9.52 -30.69 -12.84
C LEU A 225 9.83 -29.19 -12.88
N LEU A 226 11.00 -28.79 -13.40
CA LEU A 226 11.37 -27.38 -13.53
C LEU A 226 10.54 -26.69 -14.62
N TYR A 227 10.37 -27.35 -15.77
CA TYR A 227 9.45 -26.88 -16.82
C TYR A 227 8.01 -26.74 -16.30
N SER A 228 7.55 -27.67 -15.46
CA SER A 228 6.22 -27.58 -14.83
C SER A 228 6.10 -26.39 -13.87
N CYS A 229 7.17 -26.01 -13.17
CA CYS A 229 7.21 -24.80 -12.35
C CYS A 229 7.19 -23.52 -13.21
N GLU A 230 7.95 -23.49 -14.32
CA GLU A 230 8.00 -22.37 -15.27
C GLU A 230 6.63 -22.18 -15.97
N PHE A 231 6.01 -23.26 -16.44
CA PHE A 231 4.65 -23.25 -17.01
C PHE A 231 3.59 -22.77 -16.01
N PHE A 232 3.67 -23.20 -14.75
CA PHE A 232 2.78 -22.71 -13.69
C PHE A 232 2.93 -21.20 -13.46
N LEU A 233 4.15 -20.69 -13.45
CA LEU A 233 4.47 -19.28 -13.22
C LEU A 233 3.98 -18.35 -14.34
N ASP A 234 4.28 -18.71 -15.59
CA ASP A 234 4.22 -17.81 -16.73
C ASP A 234 2.97 -18.02 -17.61
N VAL A 235 2.33 -19.20 -17.53
CA VAL A 235 1.05 -19.49 -18.20
C VAL A 235 -0.08 -19.56 -17.18
N MET A 236 -0.04 -20.54 -16.27
CA MET A 236 -1.22 -20.86 -15.43
C MET A 236 -1.61 -19.73 -14.47
N LEU A 237 -0.64 -19.02 -13.88
CA LEU A 237 -0.90 -17.85 -13.03
C LEU A 237 -1.21 -16.55 -13.82
N GLN A 238 -1.35 -16.62 -15.16
CA GLN A 238 -1.94 -15.56 -15.98
C GLN A 238 -3.36 -15.95 -16.41
N ASP A 239 -3.57 -17.19 -16.87
CA ASP A 239 -4.85 -17.66 -17.39
C ASP A 239 -5.90 -17.92 -16.30
N PHE A 240 -5.49 -18.37 -15.11
CA PHE A 240 -6.41 -18.74 -14.03
C PHE A 240 -6.41 -17.74 -12.86
N PRO A 241 -7.60 -17.39 -12.32
CA PRO A 241 -7.70 -16.69 -11.04
C PRO A 241 -6.95 -17.46 -9.94
N ALA A 242 -6.09 -16.78 -9.18
CA ALA A 242 -5.15 -17.42 -8.26
C ALA A 242 -5.81 -18.30 -7.18
N GLU A 243 -7.07 -18.02 -6.82
CA GLU A 243 -7.85 -18.84 -5.89
C GLU A 243 -8.24 -20.23 -6.45
N VAL A 244 -8.17 -20.45 -7.78
CA VAL A 244 -8.38 -21.78 -8.39
C VAL A 244 -7.43 -22.80 -7.77
N PHE A 245 -6.17 -22.41 -7.51
CA PHE A 245 -5.12 -23.26 -6.92
C PHE A 245 -5.24 -23.44 -5.40
N LEU A 246 -6.13 -22.70 -4.74
CA LEU A 246 -6.54 -22.99 -3.35
C LEU A 246 -7.80 -23.88 -3.32
N GLN A 247 -8.71 -23.68 -4.27
CA GLN A 247 -9.94 -24.46 -4.42
C GLN A 247 -9.66 -25.89 -4.94
N ARG A 248 -8.65 -26.05 -5.79
CA ARG A 248 -8.19 -27.32 -6.37
C ARG A 248 -6.70 -27.48 -6.05
N PRO A 249 -6.36 -27.91 -4.82
CA PRO A 249 -5.04 -27.68 -4.25
C PRO A 249 -3.95 -28.69 -4.70
N SER A 250 -4.23 -29.65 -5.59
CA SER A 250 -3.30 -30.74 -5.92
C SER A 250 -1.90 -30.25 -6.31
N ILE A 251 -1.81 -29.28 -7.23
CA ILE A 251 -0.55 -28.69 -7.70
C ILE A 251 0.21 -28.05 -6.52
N VAL A 252 -0.49 -27.30 -5.67
CA VAL A 252 0.05 -26.65 -4.46
C VAL A 252 0.53 -27.69 -3.44
N LEU A 253 -0.18 -28.81 -3.28
CA LEU A 253 0.20 -29.90 -2.38
C LEU A 253 1.41 -30.69 -2.89
N LEU A 254 1.49 -30.97 -4.21
CA LEU A 254 2.66 -31.59 -4.84
C LEU A 254 3.90 -30.70 -4.70
N PHE A 255 3.77 -29.38 -4.93
CA PHE A 255 4.82 -28.41 -4.67
C PHE A 255 5.26 -28.37 -3.19
N LEU A 256 4.32 -28.44 -2.24
CA LEU A 256 4.65 -28.51 -0.81
C LEU A 256 5.33 -29.83 -0.43
N ASP A 257 5.01 -30.95 -1.08
CA ASP A 257 5.70 -32.22 -0.87
C ASP A 257 7.12 -32.17 -1.44
N TYR A 258 7.31 -31.73 -2.68
CA TYR A 258 8.65 -31.58 -3.27
C TYR A 258 9.55 -30.60 -2.49
N MET A 259 8.99 -29.57 -1.85
CA MET A 259 9.75 -28.72 -0.93
C MET A 259 10.19 -29.42 0.38
N ARG A 260 9.53 -30.51 0.77
CA ARG A 260 9.87 -31.32 1.96
C ARG A 260 10.76 -32.51 1.63
N THR A 261 10.62 -33.08 0.43
CA THR A 261 11.27 -34.35 0.03
C THR A 261 12.49 -34.15 -0.87
N SER A 262 12.58 -33.05 -1.63
CA SER A 262 13.68 -32.87 -2.59
C SER A 262 14.94 -32.23 -1.97
N VAL A 263 16.10 -32.80 -2.31
CA VAL A 263 17.43 -32.25 -1.98
C VAL A 263 17.95 -31.26 -3.02
N SER A 264 17.16 -30.94 -4.05
CA SER A 264 17.57 -30.11 -5.18
C SER A 264 17.27 -28.64 -4.93
N SER A 265 18.27 -27.88 -4.49
CA SER A 265 18.16 -26.43 -4.29
C SER A 265 17.61 -25.68 -5.51
N ARG A 266 17.85 -26.17 -6.74
CA ARG A 266 17.26 -25.59 -7.96
C ARG A 266 15.75 -25.78 -8.03
N LEU A 267 15.24 -26.96 -7.71
CA LEU A 267 13.80 -27.26 -7.68
C LEU A 267 13.11 -26.50 -6.54
N THR A 268 13.69 -26.50 -5.34
CA THR A 268 13.16 -25.76 -4.19
C THR A 268 13.05 -24.26 -4.47
N ASN A 269 14.03 -23.65 -5.16
CA ASN A 269 13.94 -22.25 -5.58
C ASN A 269 12.89 -22.00 -6.67
N ALA A 270 12.72 -22.92 -7.64
CA ALA A 270 11.66 -22.81 -8.64
C ALA A 270 10.26 -22.86 -8.00
N ILE A 271 10.04 -23.76 -7.06
CA ILE A 271 8.78 -23.89 -6.31
C ILE A 271 8.57 -22.68 -5.38
N LEU A 272 9.61 -22.18 -4.72
CA LEU A 272 9.51 -20.93 -3.92
C LEU A 272 9.08 -19.75 -4.79
N ASN A 273 9.59 -19.62 -6.02
CA ASN A 273 9.12 -18.61 -6.97
C ASN A 273 7.64 -18.79 -7.32
N CYS A 274 7.19 -20.04 -7.55
CA CYS A 274 5.77 -20.37 -7.77
C CYS A 274 4.90 -19.87 -6.61
N PHE A 275 5.27 -20.16 -5.36
CA PHE A 275 4.53 -19.69 -4.19
C PHE A 275 4.60 -18.16 -3.99
N ILE A 276 5.74 -17.53 -4.27
CA ILE A 276 5.88 -16.07 -4.21
C ILE A 276 4.97 -15.37 -5.24
N LYS A 277 4.88 -15.87 -6.47
CA LYS A 277 3.98 -15.35 -7.51
C LYS A 277 2.52 -15.64 -7.15
N LEU A 278 2.17 -16.87 -6.78
CA LEU A 278 0.81 -17.26 -6.35
C LEU A 278 0.33 -16.37 -5.20
N THR A 279 1.15 -16.16 -4.16
CA THR A 279 0.82 -15.32 -3.01
C THR A 279 0.63 -13.85 -3.40
N LYS A 280 1.41 -13.32 -4.36
CA LYS A 280 1.21 -11.97 -4.91
C LYS A 280 -0.14 -11.87 -5.65
N CYS A 281 -0.46 -12.83 -6.53
CA CYS A 281 -1.72 -12.83 -7.26
C CYS A 281 -2.93 -13.01 -6.33
N LEU A 282 -2.86 -13.92 -5.35
CA LEU A 282 -3.87 -14.08 -4.28
C LEU A 282 -4.07 -12.78 -3.51
N LYS A 283 -2.99 -12.10 -3.10
CA LYS A 283 -3.07 -10.81 -2.41
C LYS A 283 -3.82 -9.76 -3.25
N THR A 284 -3.55 -9.69 -4.55
CA THR A 284 -4.29 -8.81 -5.48
C THR A 284 -5.77 -9.20 -5.60
N ARG A 285 -6.11 -10.50 -5.70
CA ARG A 285 -7.50 -10.98 -5.72
C ARG A 285 -8.24 -10.65 -4.43
N ILE A 286 -7.59 -10.81 -3.28
CA ILE A 286 -8.15 -10.47 -1.96
C ILE A 286 -8.44 -8.97 -1.88
N PHE A 287 -7.49 -8.09 -2.24
CA PHE A 287 -7.75 -6.64 -2.23
C PHE A 287 -8.87 -6.25 -3.22
N TYR A 288 -8.89 -6.84 -4.42
CA TYR A 288 -9.94 -6.60 -5.42
C TYR A 288 -11.34 -6.94 -4.90
N TYR A 289 -11.53 -8.10 -4.26
CA TYR A 289 -12.81 -8.47 -3.66
C TYR A 289 -13.14 -7.76 -2.36
N SER A 290 -12.13 -7.21 -1.67
CA SER A 290 -12.34 -6.42 -0.45
C SER A 290 -12.70 -4.96 -0.75
N ASP A 291 -12.31 -4.42 -1.92
CA ASP A 291 -12.56 -3.03 -2.30
C ASP A 291 -14.06 -2.71 -2.38
N PRO A 292 -14.57 -1.71 -1.62
CA PRO A 292 -15.98 -1.33 -1.65
C PRO A 292 -16.49 -0.83 -3.02
N SER A 293 -15.63 -0.40 -3.94
CA SER A 293 -16.04 -0.04 -5.31
C SER A 293 -16.47 -1.24 -6.15
N MET A 294 -15.92 -2.42 -5.87
CA MET A 294 -16.17 -3.63 -6.66
C MET A 294 -17.49 -4.33 -6.27
N HIS A 295 -18.05 -3.96 -5.11
CA HIS A 295 -19.31 -4.45 -4.58
C HIS A 295 -20.52 -3.93 -5.37
N ASN A 296 -20.78 -4.55 -6.52
CA ASN A 296 -21.97 -4.28 -7.32
C ASN A 296 -23.24 -4.70 -6.54
N LYS A 297 -24.15 -3.75 -6.29
CA LYS A 297 -25.44 -3.99 -5.59
C LYS A 297 -26.33 -5.08 -6.20
N LYS A 298 -26.03 -5.54 -7.44
CA LYS A 298 -26.69 -6.67 -8.11
C LYS A 298 -26.33 -8.06 -7.56
N GLU A 299 -25.28 -8.21 -6.73
CA GLU A 299 -24.94 -9.53 -6.17
C GLU A 299 -25.88 -10.01 -5.05
N LYS A 300 -26.86 -9.20 -4.63
CA LYS A 300 -28.03 -9.71 -3.90
C LYS A 300 -29.01 -10.40 -4.86
N VAL A 301 -28.77 -11.70 -5.09
CA VAL A 301 -29.75 -12.81 -5.24
C VAL A 301 -29.01 -13.98 -5.91
N SER A 302 -28.61 -14.97 -5.11
CA SER A 302 -28.34 -16.37 -5.52
C SER A 302 -28.03 -17.24 -4.29
N VAL A 303 -28.77 -17.00 -3.18
CA VAL A 303 -29.04 -18.10 -2.25
C VAL A 303 -30.08 -18.95 -2.96
N MET A 304 -29.65 -20.01 -3.63
CA MET A 304 -30.58 -21.03 -4.12
C MET A 304 -30.94 -21.92 -2.94
N GLU A 305 -32.24 -22.11 -2.74
CA GLU A 305 -32.78 -23.18 -1.91
C GLU A 305 -32.47 -24.53 -2.58
N GLY A 306 -32.09 -25.53 -1.77
CA GLY A 306 -31.68 -26.87 -2.22
C GLY A 306 -31.29 -27.75 -1.03
#